data_AF-A0A838TIT7-F1
#
_entry.id   AF-A0A838TIT7-F1
#
_cell.length_a   1.000
_cell.length_b   1.000
_cell.length_c   1.000
_cell.angle_alpha   90.00
_cell.angle_beta   90.00
_cell.angle_gamma   90.00
#
_symmetry.space_group_name_H-M   'P 1'
#
loop_
_entity.id
_entity.type
_entity.pdbx_description
1 polymer ?
#
loop_
_entity_poly.entity_id
_entity_poly.type
_entity_poly.pdbx_seq_one_letter_code
_entity_poly.pdbx_strand_id
1 'polypeptide(L)'
;MIEIFIGFIIMLSATYVVVVGMLMYVKRVIEPVAKEHQPINSACWSRFVDNYTRIQANIKSCLHPEQCFNCMEMIRLFNRKYRDIIHISLVERAVERLWEMLDERYKTIDEPRETSELSIDDLIN
;
A
#
# COMPACT_ATOMS: atom_id res chain seq x y z
N MET A 1 6.98 -13.61 -62.24
CA MET A 1 5.96 -14.14 -61.30
C MET A 1 6.58 -14.52 -59.94
N ILE A 2 7.71 -15.23 -59.92
CA ILE A 2 8.40 -15.68 -58.68
C ILE A 2 8.92 -14.51 -57.82
N GLU A 3 9.51 -13.47 -58.43
CA GLU A 3 10.07 -12.32 -57.68
C GLU A 3 9.00 -11.52 -56.91
N ILE A 4 7.81 -11.36 -57.50
CA ILE A 4 6.67 -10.69 -56.86
C ILE A 4 6.19 -11.49 -55.64
N PHE A 5 6.21 -12.82 -55.74
CA PHE A 5 5.82 -13.73 -54.65
C PHE A 5 6.80 -13.67 -53.47
N ILE A 6 8.11 -13.62 -53.76
CA ILE A 6 9.15 -13.46 -52.72
C ILE A 6 9.01 -12.10 -52.03
N GLY A 7 8.81 -11.03 -52.79
CA GLY A 7 8.59 -9.69 -52.22
C GLY A 7 7.37 -9.62 -51.29
N PHE A 8 6.29 -10.31 -51.64
CA PHE A 8 5.09 -10.40 -50.81
C PHE A 8 5.33 -11.15 -49.49
N ILE A 9 6.08 -12.26 -49.51
CA ILE A 9 6.43 -13.02 -48.30
C ILE A 9 7.33 -12.19 -47.36
N ILE A 10 8.29 -11.44 -47.92
CA ILE A 10 9.16 -10.55 -47.12
C ILE A 10 8.34 -9.43 -46.46
N MET A 11 7.37 -8.86 -47.18
CA MET A 11 6.48 -7.83 -46.65
C MET A 11 5.60 -8.36 -45.51
N LEU A 12 5.02 -9.56 -45.67
CA LEU A 12 4.21 -10.20 -44.63
C LEU A 12 5.02 -10.55 -43.38
N SER A 13 6.24 -11.08 -43.56
CA SER A 13 7.13 -11.42 -42.45
C SER A 13 7.61 -10.18 -41.70
N ALA A 14 7.95 -9.09 -42.39
CA ALA A 14 8.28 -7.81 -41.75
C ALA A 14 7.10 -7.26 -40.94
N THR A 15 5.89 -7.31 -41.50
CA THR A 15 4.67 -6.88 -40.80
C THR A 15 4.41 -7.73 -39.56
N TYR A 16 4.58 -9.05 -39.66
CA TYR A 16 4.44 -9.97 -38.53
C TYR A 16 5.42 -9.66 -37.40
N VAL A 17 6.69 -9.40 -37.72
CA VAL A 17 7.72 -9.04 -36.73
C VAL A 17 7.36 -7.74 -36.01
N VAL A 18 6.88 -6.73 -36.75
CA VAL A 18 6.44 -5.46 -36.15
C VAL A 18 5.24 -5.66 -35.21
N VAL A 19 4.22 -6.41 -35.63
CA VAL A 19 3.02 -6.67 -34.82
C VAL A 19 3.38 -7.44 -33.56
N VAL A 20 4.17 -8.50 -33.67
CA VAL A 20 4.62 -9.29 -32.51
C VAL A 20 5.49 -8.46 -31.59
N GLY A 21 6.39 -7.63 -32.13
CA GLY A 21 7.22 -6.70 -31.37
C GLY A 21 6.38 -5.70 -30.57
N MET A 22 5.36 -5.11 -31.20
CA MET A 22 4.42 -4.20 -30.53
C MET A 22 3.64 -4.91 -29.41
N LEU A 23 3.13 -6.12 -29.64
CA LEU A 23 2.43 -6.89 -28.61
C LEU A 23 3.33 -7.23 -27.42
N MET A 24 4.59 -7.62 -27.68
CA MET A 24 5.56 -7.86 -26.60
C MET A 24 5.87 -6.57 -25.83
N TYR A 25 6.01 -5.44 -26.52
CA TYR A 25 6.23 -4.13 -25.88
C TYR A 25 5.05 -3.72 -25.00
N VAL A 26 3.82 -3.85 -25.48
CA VAL A 26 2.62 -3.58 -24.69
C VAL A 26 2.59 -4.45 -23.43
N LYS A 27 2.80 -5.76 -23.57
CA LYS A 27 2.74 -6.71 -22.44
C LYS A 27 3.88 -6.55 -21.43
N ARG A 28 5.09 -6.24 -21.89
CA ARG A 28 6.28 -6.17 -21.02
C ARG A 28 6.57 -4.78 -20.45
N VAL A 29 6.14 -3.73 -21.13
CA VAL A 29 6.49 -2.35 -20.77
C VAL A 29 5.24 -1.56 -20.38
N ILE A 30 4.21 -1.56 -21.21
CA ILE A 30 3.03 -0.72 -20.96
C ILE A 30 2.16 -1.30 -19.84
N GLU A 31 1.82 -2.59 -19.88
CA GLU A 31 0.96 -3.23 -18.87
C GLU A 31 1.49 -3.11 -17.43
N PRO A 32 2.80 -3.36 -17.15
CA PRO A 32 3.33 -3.18 -15.80
C PRO A 32 3.32 -1.73 -15.34
N VAL A 33 3.73 -0.79 -16.21
CA VAL A 33 3.72 0.65 -15.91
C VAL A 33 2.30 1.13 -15.65
N ALA A 34 1.33 0.69 -16.46
CA ALA A 34 -0.08 1.03 -16.29
C ALA A 34 -0.68 0.47 -14.99
N LYS A 35 -0.23 -0.70 -14.52
CA LYS A 35 -0.62 -1.26 -13.22
C LYS A 35 -0.03 -0.47 -12.06
N GLU A 36 1.23 -0.09 -12.16
CA GLU A 36 1.93 0.71 -11.15
C GLU A 36 1.37 2.14 -11.05
N HIS A 37 0.94 2.71 -12.17
CA HIS A 37 0.37 4.04 -12.27
C HIS A 37 -1.16 4.04 -12.34
N GLN A 38 -1.83 2.96 -11.92
CA GLN A 38 -3.29 2.98 -11.85
C GLN A 38 -3.72 4.17 -10.98
N PRO A 39 -4.52 5.10 -11.51
CA PRO A 39 -4.96 6.25 -10.75
C PRO A 39 -5.74 5.72 -9.54
N ILE A 40 -5.26 6.07 -8.35
CA ILE A 40 -5.99 5.79 -7.11
C ILE A 40 -7.38 6.39 -7.29
N ASN A 41 -8.42 5.54 -7.25
CA ASN A 41 -9.80 5.99 -7.33
C ASN A 41 -9.99 7.10 -6.27
N SER A 42 -10.42 8.29 -6.69
CA SER A 42 -10.54 9.46 -5.82
C SER A 42 -11.40 9.18 -4.57
N ALA A 43 -12.41 8.32 -4.70
CA ALA A 43 -13.23 7.86 -3.58
C ALA A 43 -12.46 6.94 -2.61
N CYS A 44 -11.54 6.12 -3.12
CA CYS A 44 -10.66 5.29 -2.30
C CYS A 44 -9.68 6.16 -1.50
N TRP A 45 -9.07 7.16 -2.16
CA TRP A 45 -8.18 8.11 -1.52
C TRP A 45 -8.88 8.93 -0.44
N SER A 46 -10.08 9.46 -0.72
CA SER A 46 -10.88 10.17 0.28
C SER A 46 -11.13 9.29 1.51
N ARG A 47 -11.58 8.04 1.32
CA ARG A 47 -11.81 7.10 2.43
C ARG A 47 -10.55 6.76 3.21
N PHE A 48 -9.40 6.69 2.54
CA PHE A 48 -8.11 6.49 3.20
C PHE A 48 -7.79 7.66 4.12
N VAL A 49 -7.88 8.89 3.61
CA VAL A 49 -7.63 10.12 4.38
C VAL A 49 -8.61 10.24 5.56
N ASP A 50 -9.89 9.95 5.34
CA ASP A 50 -10.90 9.99 6.40
C ASP A 50 -10.60 8.98 7.52
N ASN A 51 -10.28 7.74 7.17
CA ASN A 51 -9.94 6.71 8.15
C ASN A 51 -8.64 7.03 8.89
N TYR A 52 -7.62 7.50 8.17
CA TYR A 52 -6.36 7.94 8.77
C TYR A 52 -6.61 9.05 9.81
N THR A 53 -7.37 10.08 9.43
CA THR A 53 -7.69 11.22 10.29
C THR A 53 -8.49 10.79 11.52
N ARG A 54 -9.44 9.86 11.36
CA ARG A 54 -10.21 9.32 12.49
C ARG A 54 -9.33 8.55 13.47
N ILE A 55 -8.43 7.70 12.97
CA ILE A 55 -7.49 6.95 13.83
C ILE A 55 -6.58 7.92 14.57
N GLN A 56 -6.04 8.93 13.88
CA GLN A 56 -5.24 9.97 14.50
C GLN A 56 -6.00 10.72 15.62
N ALA A 57 -7.26 11.06 15.39
CA ALA A 57 -8.10 11.70 16.41
C ALA A 57 -8.31 10.78 17.63
N ASN A 58 -8.58 9.48 17.38
CA ASN A 58 -8.75 8.49 18.45
C ASN A 58 -7.47 8.34 19.29
N ILE A 59 -6.30 8.27 18.65
CA ILE A 59 -5.00 8.23 19.34
C ILE A 59 -4.86 9.45 20.24
N LYS A 60 -5.09 10.66 19.72
CA LYS A 60 -5.00 11.90 20.51
C LYS A 60 -5.95 11.93 21.70
N SER A 61 -7.12 11.32 21.56
CA SER A 61 -8.13 11.24 22.62
C SER A 61 -7.92 10.10 23.62
N CYS A 62 -6.94 9.22 23.42
CA CYS A 62 -6.70 8.13 24.37
C CYS A 62 -6.29 8.69 25.73
N LEU A 63 -6.99 8.31 26.78
CA LEU A 63 -6.70 8.67 28.17
C LEU A 63 -6.27 7.46 29.01
N HIS A 64 -6.53 6.24 28.52
CA HIS A 64 -6.25 5.00 29.22
C HIS A 64 -5.52 3.99 28.32
N PRO A 65 -4.74 3.06 28.89
CA PRO A 65 -4.03 2.02 28.13
C PRO A 65 -4.96 1.15 27.27
N GLU A 66 -6.16 0.83 27.75
CA GLU A 66 -7.17 0.05 27.00
C GLU A 66 -7.60 0.75 25.69
N GLN A 67 -7.68 2.08 25.70
CA GLN A 67 -8.00 2.86 24.50
C GLN A 67 -6.84 2.87 23.50
N CYS A 68 -5.60 2.86 23.99
CA CYS A 68 -4.42 2.71 23.15
C CYS A 68 -4.38 1.33 22.49
N PHE A 69 -4.76 0.26 23.21
CA PHE A 69 -4.89 -1.08 22.64
C PHE A 69 -5.94 -1.11 21.51
N ASN A 70 -7.09 -0.47 21.71
CA ASN A 70 -8.09 -0.34 20.64
C ASN A 70 -7.55 0.44 19.42
N CYS A 71 -6.73 1.48 19.65
CA CYS A 71 -6.07 2.21 18.56
C CYS A 71 -5.06 1.35 17.80
N MET A 72 -4.30 0.50 18.49
CA MET A 72 -3.42 -0.47 17.86
C MET A 72 -4.19 -1.38 16.88
N GLU A 73 -5.33 -1.94 17.30
CA GLU A 73 -6.17 -2.76 16.42
C GLU A 73 -6.70 -1.98 15.22
N MET A 74 -7.09 -0.71 15.42
CA MET A 74 -7.51 0.16 14.31
C MET A 74 -6.38 0.39 13.29
N ILE A 75 -5.13 0.58 13.74
CA ILE A 75 -3.96 0.75 12.86
C ILE A 75 -3.71 -0.54 12.07
N ARG A 76 -3.78 -1.71 12.71
CA ARG A 76 -3.63 -3.02 12.05
C ARG A 76 -4.67 -3.22 10.94
N LEU A 77 -5.94 -2.94 11.25
CA LEU A 77 -7.04 -3.03 10.28
C LEU A 77 -6.87 -2.04 9.13
N PHE A 78 -6.42 -0.83 9.42
CA PHE A 78 -6.11 0.19 8.41
C PHE A 78 -5.02 -0.29 7.45
N ASN A 79 -3.89 -0.78 7.98
CA ASN A 79 -2.80 -1.30 7.15
C ASN A 79 -3.29 -2.44 6.24
N ARG A 80 -3.95 -3.45 6.82
CA ARG A 80 -4.46 -4.60 6.06
C ARG A 80 -5.44 -4.18 4.96
N LYS A 81 -6.29 -3.19 5.23
CA LYS A 81 -7.29 -2.71 4.26
C LYS A 81 -6.67 -2.00 3.07
N TYR A 82 -5.61 -1.21 3.27
CA TYR A 82 -5.11 -0.31 2.25
C TYR A 82 -3.83 -0.76 1.54
N ARG A 83 -3.08 -1.72 2.11
CA ARG A 83 -1.81 -2.22 1.57
C ARG A 83 -1.88 -2.65 0.10
N ASP A 84 -2.96 -3.31 -0.29
CA ASP A 84 -3.13 -3.86 -1.64
C ASP A 84 -3.92 -2.92 -2.59
N ILE A 85 -4.40 -1.78 -2.08
CA ILE A 85 -5.32 -0.89 -2.79
C ILE A 85 -4.64 0.44 -3.14
N ILE A 86 -3.75 0.91 -2.28
CA ILE A 86 -3.02 2.16 -2.44
C ILE A 86 -1.53 1.82 -2.57
N HIS A 87 -0.77 2.70 -3.21
CA HIS A 87 0.68 2.55 -3.35
C HIS A 87 1.32 2.20 -1.98
N ILE A 88 1.96 1.03 -1.91
CA ILE A 88 2.39 0.41 -0.64
C ILE A 88 3.24 1.37 0.21
N SER A 89 4.15 2.12 -0.43
CA SER A 89 5.03 3.07 0.28
C SER A 89 4.32 4.29 0.86
N LEU A 90 3.10 4.62 0.43
CA LEU A 90 2.26 5.64 1.06
C LEU A 90 1.55 5.08 2.29
N VAL A 91 1.07 3.84 2.20
CA VAL A 91 0.39 3.16 3.32
C VAL A 91 1.38 2.89 4.44
N GLU A 92 2.58 2.37 4.13
CA GLU A 92 3.63 2.10 5.11
C GLU A 92 4.01 3.36 5.89
N ARG A 93 4.30 4.47 5.21
CA ARG A 93 4.61 5.76 5.88
C ARG A 93 3.45 6.30 6.72
N ALA A 94 2.21 6.10 6.28
CA ALA A 94 1.05 6.53 7.06
C ALA A 94 0.90 5.68 8.33
N VAL A 95 1.11 4.36 8.22
CA VAL A 95 1.05 3.42 9.34
C VAL A 95 2.17 3.68 10.34
N GLU A 96 3.41 3.91 9.89
CA GLU A 96 4.55 4.28 10.73
C GLU A 96 4.24 5.51 11.59
N ARG A 97 3.70 6.58 10.97
CA ARG A 97 3.30 7.79 11.72
C ARG A 97 2.20 7.54 12.75
N LEU A 98 1.23 6.67 12.43
CA LEU A 98 0.19 6.31 13.40
C LEU A 98 0.78 5.57 14.60
N TRP A 99 1.78 4.70 14.37
CA TRP A 99 2.49 4.01 15.44
C TRP A 99 3.33 4.95 16.30
N GLU A 100 4.07 5.88 15.69
CA GLU A 100 4.85 6.89 16.41
C GLU A 100 3.94 7.72 17.34
N MET A 101 2.81 8.21 16.81
CA MET A 101 1.85 8.96 17.63
C MET A 101 1.24 8.12 18.74
N LEU A 102 0.96 6.83 18.50
CA LEU A 102 0.41 5.95 19.50
C LEU A 102 1.43 5.68 20.62
N ASP A 103 2.70 5.46 20.28
CA ASP A 103 3.80 5.27 21.22
C ASP A 103 4.04 6.53 22.07
N GLU A 104 4.09 7.70 21.43
CA GLU A 104 4.15 8.98 22.15
C GLU A 104 2.97 9.13 23.11
N ARG A 105 1.75 8.82 22.65
CA ARG A 105 0.57 8.93 23.50
C ARG A 105 0.63 7.97 24.67
N TYR A 106 1.01 6.72 24.44
CA TYR A 106 1.14 5.69 25.47
C TYR A 106 2.11 6.13 26.58
N LYS A 107 3.25 6.73 26.21
CA LYS A 107 4.21 7.28 27.18
C LYS A 107 3.68 8.45 28.00
N THR A 108 2.70 9.20 27.49
CA THR A 108 2.08 10.34 28.21
C THR A 108 0.90 9.95 29.10
N ILE A 109 0.42 8.70 29.01
CA ILE A 109 -0.63 8.20 29.89
C ILE A 109 0.06 7.74 31.18
N ASP A 110 0.09 8.62 32.18
CA ASP A 110 0.50 8.28 33.54
C ASP A 110 -0.60 7.41 34.19
N GLU A 111 -0.37 6.10 34.27
CA GLU A 111 -0.91 5.27 35.35
C GLU A 111 0.21 4.99 36.36
N PRO A 112 -0.10 4.88 37.66
CA PRO A 112 0.87 4.41 38.64
C PRO A 112 1.40 3.05 38.16
N ARG A 113 2.72 2.97 37.95
CA ARG A 113 3.42 1.71 37.69
C ARG A 113 3.20 0.78 38.88
N GLU A 114 2.11 0.02 38.89
CA GLU A 114 2.20 -1.35 39.38
C GLU A 114 3.08 -2.07 38.36
N THR A 115 4.37 -2.06 38.67
CA THR A 115 5.40 -2.89 38.05
C THR A 115 4.94 -4.35 38.10
N SER A 116 4.25 -4.80 37.06
CA SER A 116 4.45 -6.16 36.57
C SER A 116 5.42 -6.06 35.41
N GLU A 117 6.66 -6.45 35.67
CA GLU A 117 7.67 -6.64 34.64
C GLU A 117 7.16 -7.72 33.68
N LEU A 118 6.57 -7.30 32.56
CA LEU A 118 6.51 -8.13 31.36
C LEU A 118 7.55 -7.57 30.41
N SER A 119 8.64 -8.33 30.30
CA SER A 119 9.74 -8.06 29.38
C SER A 119 9.21 -8.04 27.95
N ILE A 120 9.78 -7.17 27.12
CA ILE A 120 9.50 -7.10 25.68
C ILE A 120 9.74 -8.46 25.00
N ASP A 121 10.56 -9.33 25.60
CA ASP A 121 10.81 -10.70 25.13
C ASP A 121 9.57 -11.62 25.21
N ASP A 122 8.61 -11.35 26.09
CA ASP A 122 7.37 -12.13 26.21
C ASP A 122 6.31 -11.75 25.17
N LEU A 123 6.51 -10.62 24.46
CA LEU A 123 5.58 -10.12 23.43
C LEU A 123 5.99 -10.51 22.00
N ILE A 124 7.17 -11.12 21.81
CA ILE A 124 7.75 -11.44 20.50
C ILE A 124 7.68 -12.95 20.17
N ASN A 125 7.43 -13.83 21.15
CA ASN A 125 7.14 -15.25 20.93
C ASN A 125 5.64 -15.53 20.82
#